data_AF-A0A921BBT5-F1
#
_entry.id   AF-A0A921BBT5-F1
#
_cell.length_a   1.000
_cell.length_b   1.000
_cell.length_c   1.000
_cell.angle_alpha   90.00
_cell.angle_beta   90.00
_cell.angle_gamma   90.00
#
_symmetry.space_group_name_H-M   'P 1'
#
loop_
_entity.id
_entity.type
_entity.pdbx_description
1 polymer ?
#
loop_
_entity_poly.entity_id
_entity_poly.type
_entity_poly.pdbx_seq_one_letter_code
_entity_poly.pdbx_strand_id
1 'polypeptide(L)' 'MTIDDGDRLIGAELCDGESDILLATEKGFSIRFSEKEARPIGRTGRGVKGIRLKTDDRVVGAKLSTPGIRFLL' A
#
# COMPACT_ATOMS: atom_id res chain seq x y z
N MET A 1 -1.71 -1.86 -16.03
CA MET A 1 -1.03 -1.76 -14.75
C MET A 1 0.25 -2.49 -15.03
N THR A 2 1.35 -1.76 -15.04
CA THR A 2 2.64 -2.34 -15.43
C THR A 2 3.32 -2.82 -14.16
N ILE A 3 3.45 -4.14 -14.03
CA ILE A 3 4.19 -4.80 -12.94
C ILE A 3 5.54 -5.20 -13.53
N ASP A 4 6.62 -4.83 -12.86
CA ASP A 4 7.97 -5.16 -13.29
C ASP A 4 8.32 -6.61 -12.98
N ASP A 5 9.33 -7.14 -13.66
CA ASP A 5 9.83 -8.48 -13.38
C ASP A 5 10.31 -8.58 -11.92
N GLY A 6 9.77 -9.56 -11.19
CA GLY A 6 10.04 -9.77 -9.77
C GLY A 6 9.03 -9.13 -8.82
N ASP A 7 8.18 -8.22 -9.31
CA ASP A 7 7.07 -7.66 -8.53
C ASP A 7 5.79 -8.47 -8.69
N ARG A 8 4.87 -8.32 -7.73
CA ARG A 8 3.55 -8.95 -7.77
C ARG A 8 2.49 -8.07 -7.10
N LEU A 9 1.25 -8.20 -7.56
CA LEU A 9 0.10 -7.64 -6.87
C LEU A 9 -0.16 -8.44 -5.59
N ILE A 10 -0.21 -7.76 -4.45
CA ILE A 10 -0.45 -8.39 -3.13
C ILE A 10 -1.85 -8.14 -2.58
N GLY A 11 -2.57 -7.16 -3.13
CA GLY A 11 -3.89 -6.77 -2.65
C GLY A 11 -4.50 -5.68 -3.50
N ALA A 12 -5.82 -5.54 -3.40
CA ALA A 12 -6.59 -4.46 -3.98
C ALA A 12 -7.70 -4.12 -2.99
N GLU A 13 -7.89 -2.84 -2.73
CA GLU A 13 -8.90 -2.32 -1.81
C GLU A 13 -9.70 -1.23 -2.53
N LEU A 14 -10.96 -1.04 -2.15
CA LEU A 14 -11.81 0.03 -2.68
C LEU A 14 -11.74 1.24 -1.74
N CYS A 15 -11.20 2.34 -2.26
CA CYS A 15 -11.04 3.61 -1.58
C CYS A 15 -12.30 4.48 -1.69
N ASP A 16 -12.60 5.28 -0.66
CA ASP A 16 -13.76 6.16 -0.58
C ASP A 16 -13.44 7.66 -0.66
N GLY A 17 -12.16 8.02 -0.67
CA GLY A 17 -11.66 9.40 -0.72
C GLY A 17 -11.20 9.94 0.63
N GLU A 18 -11.53 9.29 1.75
CA GLU A 18 -11.21 9.74 3.11
C GLU A 18 -10.43 8.72 3.96
N SER A 19 -9.99 7.62 3.36
CA SER A 19 -9.31 6.54 4.07
C SER A 19 -7.79 6.74 4.20
N ASP A 20 -7.20 6.18 5.25
CA ASP A 20 -5.74 6.02 5.34
C ASP A 20 -5.33 4.67 4.74
N ILE A 21 -4.16 4.62 4.08
CA ILE A 21 -3.55 3.39 3.60
C ILE A 21 -2.49 2.94 4.60
N LEU A 22 -2.60 1.69 5.08
CA LEU A 22 -1.59 1.02 5.89
C LEU A 22 -0.85 -0.03 5.04
N LEU A 23 0.47 0.07 4.96
CA LEU A 23 1.34 -0.94 4.38
C LEU A 23 2.22 -1.56 5.47
N ALA A 24 2.35 -2.89 5.45
CA ALA A 24 3.18 -3.64 6.37
C ALA A 24 4.22 -4.49 5.61
N THR A 25 5.43 -4.58 6.16
CA THR A 25 6.54 -5.33 5.57
C THR A 25 6.84 -6.61 6.33
N GLU A 26 7.52 -7.55 5.67
CA GLU A 26 7.90 -8.85 6.23
C GLU A 26 8.78 -8.70 7.48
N LYS A 27 9.64 -7.67 7.52
CA LYS A 27 10.51 -7.40 8.68
C LYS A 27 9.82 -6.61 9.81
N GLY A 28 8.49 -6.48 9.77
CA GLY A 28 7.71 -5.87 10.84
C GLY A 28 7.70 -4.33 10.83
N PHE A 29 8.08 -3.70 9.73
CA PHE A 29 7.92 -2.26 9.55
C PHE A 29 6.57 -1.93 8.94
N SER A 30 6.06 -0.74 9.21
CA SER A 30 4.82 -0.27 8.62
C SER A 30 4.85 1.23 8.35
N ILE A 31 4.05 1.67 7.37
CA ILE A 31 3.75 3.08 7.14
C ILE A 31 2.24 3.25 7.01
N ARG A 32 1.72 4.36 7.56
CA ARG A 32 0.35 4.82 7.36
C ARG A 32 0.38 6.22 6.77
N PHE A 33 -0.38 6.44 5.70
CA PHE A 33 -0.47 7.74 5.03
C PHE A 33 -1.86 7.92 4.43
N SER A 34 -2.26 9.17 4.18
CA SER A 34 -3.60 9.43 3.63
C SER A 34 -3.67 8.97 2.18
N GLU A 35 -4.77 8.36 1.76
CA GLU A 35 -4.92 7.96 0.35
C GLU A 35 -4.87 9.16 -0.61
N LYS A 36 -5.14 10.37 -0.12
CA LYS A 36 -4.98 11.62 -0.89
C LYS A 36 -3.54 11.88 -1.32
N GLU A 37 -2.55 11.30 -0.63
CA GLU A 37 -1.15 11.35 -1.04
C GLU A 37 -0.86 10.43 -2.24
N ALA A 38 -1.69 9.40 -2.44
CA ALA A 38 -1.65 8.54 -3.62
C ALA A 38 -2.50 9.14 -4.74
N ARG A 39 -1.84 9.77 -5.71
CA ARG A 39 -2.54 10.38 -6.86
C ARG A 39 -3.24 9.31 -7.71
N PRO A 40 -4.48 9.56 -8.17
CA PRO A 40 -5.15 8.70 -9.13
C PRO A 40 -4.33 8.56 -10.41
N ILE A 41 -4.22 7.34 -10.93
CA ILE A 41 -3.54 7.05 -12.19
C ILE A 41 -4.40 6.19 -13.09
N GLY A 42 -4.26 6.38 -14.40
CA GLY A 42 -4.92 5.54 -15.38
C GLY A 42 -4.40 4.09 -15.32
N ARG A 43 -5.17 3.16 -15.88
CA ARG A 43 -4.88 1.72 -15.84
C ARG A 43 -3.49 1.38 -16.37
N THR A 44 -2.92 2.11 -17.33
CA THR A 44 -1.59 1.86 -17.90
C THR A 44 -0.43 2.40 -17.06
N GLY A 45 -0.69 3.11 -15.97
CA GLY A 45 0.34 3.65 -15.08
C GLY A 45 1.06 2.58 -14.25
N ARG A 46 2.18 3.02 -13.65
CA ARG A 46 3.07 2.19 -12.81
C ARG A 46 2.72 2.24 -11.31
N GLY A 47 2.02 3.27 -10.85
CA GLY A 47 1.76 3.47 -9.42
C GLY A 47 2.58 4.61 -8.81
N VAL A 48 2.44 4.76 -7.50
CA VAL A 48 3.26 5.63 -6.66
C VAL A 48 3.97 4.77 -5.60
N LYS A 49 5.11 5.24 -5.10
CA LYS A 49 5.84 4.53 -4.04
C LYS A 49 5.20 4.83 -2.68
N GLY A 50 4.53 3.83 -2.09
CA GLY A 50 3.88 3.96 -0.78
C GLY A 50 4.81 3.78 0.42
N ILE A 51 5.85 2.93 0.31
CA ILE A 51 6.84 2.71 1.38
C ILE A 51 8.25 2.59 0.80
N ARG A 52 9.26 3.12 1.51
CA ARG A 52 10.67 2.81 1.21
C ARG A 52 11.07 1.55 1.99
N LEU A 53 11.42 0.51 1.26
CA LEU A 53 11.85 -0.77 1.84
C LEU A 53 13.30 -0.71 2.31
N LYS A 54 13.59 -1.42 3.40
CA LYS A 54 14.96 -1.71 3.80
C LYS A 54 15.55 -2.82 2.91
N THR A 55 16.86 -3.02 3.00
CA THR A 55 17.53 -4.10 2.28
C THR A 55 16.89 -5.44 2.60
N ASP A 56 16.56 -6.19 1.54
CA ASP A 56 15.96 -7.53 1.63
C ASP A 56 14.64 -7.54 2.42
N ASP A 57 13.82 -6.50 2.26
CA ASP A 57 12.47 -6.41 2.83
C ASP A 57 11.45 -6.28 1.70
N ARG A 58 10.20 -6.65 1.98
CA ARG A 58 9.09 -6.59 1.01
C ARG A 58 7.77 -6.33 1.71
N VAL A 59 6.84 -5.74 0.98
CA VAL A 59 5.47 -5.53 1.47
C VAL A 59 4.74 -6.88 1.51
N VAL A 60 4.13 -7.19 2.64
CA VAL A 60 3.35 -8.43 2.86
C VAL A 60 1.87 -8.15 3.05
N GLY A 61 1.47 -6.91 3.31
CA GLY A 61 0.07 -6.52 3.46
C GLY A 61 -0.18 -5.06 3.12
N ALA A 62 -1.37 -4.80 2.58
CA ALA A 62 -1.92 -3.48 2.34
C ALA A 62 -3.38 -3.48 2.80
N LYS A 63 -3.79 -2.49 3.60
CA LYS A 63 -5.15 -2.34 4.10
C LYS A 63 -5.59 -0.89 4.18
N LEU A 64 -6.89 -0.65 3.97
CA LEU A 64 -7.49 0.62 4.32
C LEU A 64 -7.78 0.68 5.82
N SER A 65 -7.45 1.83 6.40
CA SER A 65 -7.65 2.18 7.79
C SER A 65 -8.75 3.22 7.86
N THR A 66 -9.97 2.77 8.18
CA THR A 66 -11.09 3.65 8.53
C THR A 66 -11.22 3.77 10.05
N PRO A 67 -11.86 4.86 10.56
CA PRO A 67 -12.09 5.02 11.99
C PRO A 67 -12.77 3.79 12.60
N GLY A 68 -12.17 3.23 13.66
CA GLY A 68 -12.71 2.06 14.38
C GLY A 68 -12.15 0.71 13.93
N ILE A 69 -11.38 0.63 12.84
CA ILE A 69 -10.65 -0.59 12.48
C ILE A 69 -9.43 -0.75 13.39
N ARG A 70 -9.30 -1.94 13.99
CA ARG A 70 -8.09 -2.37 14.69
C ARG A 70 -7.32 -3.37 13.84
N PHE A 71 -6.07 -3.07 13.56
CA PHE A 71 -5.14 -4.02 12.96
C PHE A 71 -4.53 -4.89 14.05
N LEU A 72 -4.59 -6.20 13.84
CA LEU A 72 -3.84 -7.17 14.63
C LEU A 72 -2.61 -7.53 13.80
N LEU A 73 -1.42 -7.26 14.36
CA LEU A 73 -0.12 -7.58 13.78
C LEU A 73 0.36 -8.94 14.29
#